data_AF-A0A1W1CZ90-F1
#
_entry.id   AF-A0A1W1CZ90-F1
#
_cell.length_a   1.000
_cell.length_b   1.000
_cell.length_c   1.000
_cell.angle_alpha   90.00
_cell.angle_beta   90.00
_cell.angle_gamma   90.00
#
_symmetry.space_group_name_H-M   'P 1'
#
loop_
_entity.id
_entity.type
_entity.pdbx_description
1 polymer ?
#
loop_
_entity_poly.entity_id
_entity_poly.type
_entity_poly.pdbx_seq_one_letter_code
_entity_poly.pdbx_strand_id
1 'polypeptide(L)'
;MLLAGMALCDIKYSEHSSNAKEDLTQAKEIVMKMCSEYGMASTLLPNEEEQELLLERFYRETKDLLHSMEELVAKVEEILFERESIGKNEVKSYLDAIF
;
A
#
# COMPACT_ATOMS: atom_id res chain seq x y z
N MET A 1 1.38 -4.16 -4.07
CA MET A 1 1.37 -3.01 -3.15
C MET A 1 1.45 -3.56 -1.73
N LEU A 2 2.63 -3.55 -1.11
CA LEU A 2 2.83 -4.15 0.22
C LEU A 2 2.19 -3.30 1.34
N LEU A 3 2.24 -1.98 1.21
CA LEU A 3 1.72 -1.07 2.24
C LEU A 3 0.20 -0.88 2.22
N ALA A 4 -0.51 -1.40 1.20
CA ALA A 4 -1.93 -1.11 0.99
C ALA A 4 -2.82 -1.62 2.13
N GLY A 5 -2.58 -2.82 2.66
CA GLY A 5 -3.35 -3.36 3.77
C GLY A 5 -3.22 -2.50 5.03
N MET A 6 -1.98 -2.15 5.39
CA MET A 6 -1.70 -1.27 6.53
C MET A 6 -2.26 0.14 6.34
N ALA A 7 -2.14 0.70 5.13
CA ALA A 7 -2.68 2.02 4.80
C ALA A 7 -4.20 2.04 4.91
N LEU A 8 -4.88 1.00 4.43
CA LEU A 8 -6.34 0.93 4.52
C LEU A 8 -6.85 0.77 5.96
N CYS A 9 -6.17 -0.03 6.78
CA CYS A 9 -6.48 -0.14 8.21
C CYS A 9 -6.32 1.21 8.92
N ASP A 10 -5.28 1.97 8.61
CA ASP A 10 -5.07 3.30 9.19
C ASP A 10 -6.17 4.29 8.74
N ILE A 11 -6.52 4.29 7.45
CA ILE A 11 -7.61 5.12 6.92
C ILE A 11 -8.94 4.85 7.65
N LYS A 12 -9.29 3.58 7.86
CA LYS A 12 -10.62 3.21 8.38
C LYS A 12 -10.71 3.17 9.91
N TYR A 13 -9.63 2.75 10.56
CA TYR A 13 -9.63 2.46 11.99
C TYR A 13 -8.63 3.30 12.78
N SER A 14 -7.79 4.10 12.11
CA SER A 14 -6.67 4.82 12.74
C SER A 14 -5.73 3.87 13.48
N GLU A 15 -5.54 2.66 12.93
CA GLU A 15 -4.74 1.60 13.53
C GLU A 15 -3.72 1.03 12.53
N HIS A 16 -2.57 0.61 13.06
CA HIS A 16 -1.59 -0.20 12.33
C HIS A 16 -1.72 -1.66 12.74
N SER A 17 -2.30 -2.48 11.88
CA SER A 17 -2.51 -3.91 12.15
C SER A 17 -1.19 -4.66 12.22
N SER A 18 -1.00 -5.47 13.27
CA SER A 18 0.16 -6.36 13.41
C SER A 18 0.25 -7.41 12.31
N ASN A 19 -0.85 -7.69 11.61
CA ASN A 19 -0.90 -8.64 10.50
C ASN A 19 -0.13 -8.13 9.26
N ALA A 20 0.15 -6.83 9.18
CA ALA A 20 0.96 -6.23 8.12
C ALA A 20 2.48 -6.41 8.33
N LYS A 21 2.92 -7.17 9.35
CA LYS A 21 4.34 -7.36 9.67
C LYS A 21 5.15 -7.90 8.49
N GLU A 22 4.62 -8.90 7.79
CA GLU A 22 5.31 -9.53 6.66
C GLU A 22 5.43 -8.56 5.48
N ASP A 23 4.34 -7.86 5.14
CA ASP A 23 4.33 -6.83 4.11
C ASP A 23 5.30 -5.68 4.41
N LEU A 24 5.31 -5.19 5.67
CA LEU A 24 6.21 -4.14 6.11
C LEU A 24 7.67 -4.57 6.06
N THR A 25 7.96 -5.82 6.41
CA THR A 25 9.32 -6.39 6.33
C THR A 25 9.79 -6.41 4.87
N GLN A 26 8.96 -6.93 3.96
CA GLN A 26 9.27 -6.94 2.53
C GLN A 26 9.42 -5.52 1.96
N ALA A 27 8.59 -4.56 2.39
CA ALA A 27 8.69 -3.18 1.94
C ALA A 27 10.02 -2.54 2.37
N LYS A 28 10.44 -2.78 3.62
CA LYS A 28 11.73 -2.33 4.15
C LYS A 28 12.91 -2.93 3.38
N GLU A 29 12.87 -4.22 3.08
CA GLU A 29 13.91 -4.89 2.30
C GLU A 29 14.05 -4.30 0.89
N ILE A 30 12.92 -4.01 0.22
CA ILE A 30 12.93 -3.39 -1.10
C ILE A 30 13.54 -1.98 -1.01
N VAL A 31 13.10 -1.16 -0.07
CA VAL A 31 13.63 0.20 0.12
C VAL A 31 15.13 0.19 0.43
N MET A 32 15.58 -0.72 1.28
CA MET A 32 17.01 -0.90 1.57
C MET A 32 17.79 -1.17 0.27
N LYS A 33 17.34 -2.13 -0.55
CA LYS A 33 17.99 -2.45 -1.84
C LYS A 33 17.94 -1.28 -2.82
N MET A 34 16.82 -0.55 -2.88
CA MET A 34 16.70 0.65 -3.71
C MET A 34 17.78 1.67 -3.36
N CYS A 35 18.01 1.91 -2.09
CA CYS A 35 19.02 2.84 -1.63
C CYS A 35 20.45 2.29 -1.81
N SER A 36 20.76 1.10 -1.28
CA SER A 36 22.14 0.62 -1.18
C SER A 36 22.68 -0.09 -2.42
N GLU A 37 21.82 -0.76 -3.19
CA GLU A 37 22.25 -1.58 -4.34
C GLU A 37 21.94 -0.90 -5.67
N TYR A 38 20.81 -0.21 -5.78
CA TYR A 38 20.31 0.29 -7.07
C TYR A 38 20.53 1.78 -7.29
N GLY A 39 21.07 2.51 -6.31
CA GLY A 39 21.32 3.95 -6.42
C GLY A 39 20.06 4.77 -6.67
N MET A 40 18.90 4.30 -6.17
CA MET A 40 17.61 4.97 -6.30
C MET A 40 17.32 5.94 -5.15
N ALA A 41 18.32 6.18 -4.31
CA ALA A 41 18.30 7.24 -3.33
C ALA A 41 18.46 8.62 -4.00
N SER A 42 18.04 9.67 -3.31
CA SER A 42 18.29 11.05 -3.70
C SER A 42 19.76 11.47 -3.48
N THR A 43 20.46 10.80 -2.56
CA THR A 43 21.90 11.02 -2.33
C THR A 43 22.76 9.89 -2.90
N LEU A 44 24.03 10.20 -3.19
CA LEU A 44 25.00 9.24 -3.68
C LEU A 44 25.45 8.23 -2.58
N LEU A 45 25.36 8.64 -1.31
CA LEU A 45 25.73 7.85 -0.15
C LEU A 45 24.52 7.78 0.80
N PRO A 46 23.50 6.97 0.47
CA PRO A 46 22.29 6.91 1.25
C PRO A 46 22.53 6.34 2.65
N ASN A 47 21.84 6.92 3.62
CA ASN A 47 21.84 6.50 5.01
C ASN A 47 20.47 5.87 5.38
N GLU A 48 20.30 5.47 6.64
CA GLU A 48 19.05 4.90 7.13
C GLU A 48 17.89 5.92 7.12
N GLU A 49 18.17 7.19 7.37
CA GLU A 49 17.17 8.28 7.33
C GLU A 49 16.53 8.41 5.95
N GLU A 50 17.31 8.23 4.89
CA GLU A 50 16.81 8.28 3.52
C GLU A 50 15.87 7.10 3.19
N GLN A 51 16.13 5.92 3.77
CA GLN A 51 15.22 4.78 3.66
C GLN A 51 13.90 5.04 4.37
N GLU A 52 13.93 5.64 5.56
CA GLU A 52 12.75 6.04 6.31
C GLU A 52 11.89 7.03 5.52
N LEU A 53 12.50 8.12 5.02
CA LEU A 53 11.80 9.13 4.21
C LEU A 53 11.16 8.53 2.95
N LEU A 54 11.85 7.58 2.29
CA LEU A 54 11.33 6.92 1.11
C LEU A 54 10.11 6.04 1.46
N LEU A 55 10.19 5.29 2.56
CA LEU A 55 9.12 4.42 3.01
C LEU A 55 7.89 5.23 3.46
N GLU A 56 8.08 6.33 4.18
CA GLU A 56 7.02 7.27 4.55
C GLU A 56 6.36 7.89 3.31
N ARG A 57 7.14 8.28 2.31
CA ARG A 57 6.61 8.78 1.05
C ARG A 57 5.71 7.74 0.38
N PHE A 58 6.18 6.50 0.24
CA PHE A 58 5.39 5.43 -0.36
C PHE A 58 4.13 5.11 0.43
N TYR A 59 4.20 5.17 1.76
CA TYR A 59 3.03 5.00 2.61
C TYR A 59 1.98 6.09 2.34
N ARG A 60 2.39 7.36 2.30
CA ARG A 60 1.50 8.49 1.99
C ARG A 60 0.90 8.36 0.58
N GLU A 61 1.71 8.09 -0.43
CA GLU A 61 1.24 7.92 -1.81
C GLU A 61 0.24 6.74 -1.92
N THR A 62 0.45 5.68 -1.13
CA THR A 62 -0.50 4.56 -1.06
C THR A 62 -1.83 4.99 -0.43
N LYS A 63 -1.80 5.81 0.64
CA LYS A 63 -3.02 6.37 1.24
C LYS A 63 -3.76 7.27 0.25
N ASP A 64 -3.05 8.16 -0.45
CA ASP A 64 -3.63 9.06 -1.44
C ASP A 64 -4.30 8.28 -2.58
N LEU A 65 -3.64 7.21 -3.06
CA LEU A 65 -4.20 6.30 -4.05
C LEU A 65 -5.48 5.63 -3.54
N LEU A 66 -5.47 5.07 -2.33
CA LEU A 66 -6.65 4.40 -1.75
C LEU A 66 -7.81 5.37 -1.53
N HIS A 67 -7.55 6.60 -1.10
CA HIS A 67 -8.56 7.66 -0.99
C HIS A 67 -9.19 8.00 -2.34
N SER A 68 -8.40 8.03 -3.43
CA SER A 68 -8.94 8.30 -4.78
C SER A 68 -9.89 7.22 -5.30
N MET A 69 -9.94 6.05 -4.66
CA MET A 69 -10.78 4.91 -5.03
C MET A 69 -11.63 4.40 -3.85
N GLU A 70 -12.00 5.28 -2.93
CA GLU A 70 -12.74 4.92 -1.71
C GLU A 70 -14.05 4.16 -2.01
N GLU A 71 -14.80 4.58 -3.02
CA GLU A 71 -16.04 3.91 -3.45
C GLU A 71 -15.78 2.47 -3.94
N LEU A 72 -14.70 2.25 -4.69
CA LEU A 72 -14.29 0.92 -5.14
C LEU A 72 -13.95 0.03 -3.95
N VAL A 73 -13.18 0.56 -3.01
CA VAL A 73 -12.74 -0.19 -1.83
C VAL A 73 -13.95 -0.60 -0.99
N ALA A 74 -14.89 0.32 -0.75
CA ALA A 74 -16.14 0.01 -0.06
C ALA A 74 -16.94 -1.08 -0.78
N LYS A 75 -17.01 -1.04 -2.12
CA LYS A 75 -17.74 -2.04 -2.91
C LYS A 75 -17.09 -3.42 -2.84
N VAL A 76 -15.76 -3.48 -2.95
CA VAL A 76 -15.01 -4.74 -2.86
C VAL A 76 -15.15 -5.34 -1.46
N GLU A 77 -15.10 -4.53 -0.41
CA GLU A 77 -15.29 -4.99 0.96
C GLU A 77 -16.70 -5.56 1.20
N GLU A 78 -17.76 -4.89 0.72
CA GLU A 78 -19.13 -5.39 0.80
C GLU A 78 -19.24 -6.80 0.18
N ILE A 79 -18.70 -6.97 -1.01
CA ILE A 79 -18.74 -8.26 -1.72
C ILE A 79 -17.93 -9.33 -0.99
N LEU A 80 -16.74 -8.98 -0.50
CA LEU A 80 -15.91 -9.91 0.29
C LEU A 80 -16.59 -10.29 1.61
N PHE A 81 -17.31 -9.37 2.24
CA PHE A 81 -18.05 -9.67 3.46
C PHE A 81 -19.20 -10.66 3.21
N GLU A 82 -19.87 -10.55 2.05
CA GLU A 82 -20.98 -11.44 1.70
C GLU A 82 -20.55 -12.80 1.14
N ARG A 83 -19.50 -12.83 0.32
CA ARG A 83 -19.13 -14.01 -0.50
C ARG A 83 -17.76 -14.60 -0.16
N GLU A 84 -17.01 -13.95 0.72
CA GLU A 84 -15.62 -14.28 1.10
C GLU A 84 -14.63 -14.35 -0.08
N SER A 85 -15.07 -13.94 -1.28
CA SER A 85 -14.32 -14.06 -2.51
C SER A 85 -14.83 -13.10 -3.58
N ILE A 86 -13.92 -12.62 -4.42
CA ILE A 86 -14.23 -11.76 -5.56
C ILE A 86 -13.27 -12.08 -6.72
N GLY A 87 -13.80 -12.15 -7.93
CA GLY A 87 -13.01 -12.46 -9.12
C GLY A 87 -12.32 -11.23 -9.70
N LYS A 88 -11.15 -11.43 -10.33
CA LYS A 88 -10.39 -10.34 -10.98
C LYS A 88 -11.22 -9.54 -12.00
N ASN A 89 -12.01 -10.22 -12.83
CA ASN A 89 -12.83 -9.55 -13.84
C ASN A 89 -13.94 -8.69 -13.21
N GLU A 90 -14.45 -9.13 -12.06
CA GLU A 90 -15.48 -8.43 -11.31
C GLU A 90 -14.90 -7.14 -10.69
N VAL A 91 -13.75 -7.23 -10.00
CA VAL A 91 -13.02 -6.06 -9.50
C VAL A 91 -12.73 -5.07 -10.63
N LYS A 92 -12.30 -5.57 -11.79
CA LYS A 92 -12.01 -4.73 -12.96
C LYS A 92 -13.27 -3.98 -13.43
N SER A 93 -14.42 -4.62 -13.50
CA SER A 93 -15.66 -3.94 -13.91
C SER A 93 -16.06 -2.79 -12.99
N TYR A 94 -15.79 -2.90 -11.68
CA TYR A 94 -16.03 -1.79 -10.75
C TYR A 94 -14.98 -0.68 -10.90
N LEU A 95 -13.72 -1.04 -11.17
CA LEU A 95 -12.65 -0.08 -11.42
C LEU A 95 -12.91 0.75 -12.70
N ASP A 96 -13.25 0.07 -13.80
CA ASP A 96 -13.56 0.70 -15.11
C ASP A 96 -14.84 1.57 -15.07
N ALA A 97 -15.65 1.47 -14.01
CA ALA A 97 -16.81 2.33 -13.81
C ALA A 97 -16.46 3.67 -13.14
N ILE A 98 -15.27 3.78 -12.53
CA ILE A 98 -14.80 4.95 -11.80
C ILE A 98 -13.80 5.79 -12.64
N PHE A 99 -13.03 5.14 -13.52
CA PHE A 99 -12.00 5.74 -14.37
C PHE A 99 -12.30 5.52 -15.87
#